data_AF-A0A3M3KD49-F1
#
_entry.id   AF-A0A3M3KD49-F1
#
_cell.length_a   1.000
_cell.length_b   1.000
_cell.length_c   1.000
_cell.angle_alpha   90.00
_cell.angle_beta   90.00
_cell.angle_gamma   90.00
#
_symmetry.space_group_name_H-M   'P 1'
#
loop_
_entity.id
_entity.type
_entity.pdbx_description
1 polymer ?
#
loop_
_entity_poly.entity_id
_entity_poly.type
_entity_poly.pdbx_seq_one_letter_code
_entity_poly.pdbx_strand_id
1 'polypeptide(L)'
;RELAGMTVDYLVNDARATKFDLNLEVTELDHRLGCCLTYSTDLFDEPRIAQMAEHWLNLLQALLVDPQQRLSELPLLQDAERQELLDSLGVEAGGQRLDHCIHSLFAEQARLRPQAAALTFAGETLSYAELNGRANQLAGMLRQRGVGPQVRVGLALPRSLDMVVGLLAILKAGGA
;
A
#
# COMPACT_ATOMS: atom_id res chain seq x y z
N ARG A 1 -18.33 -23.78 -43.58
CA ARG A 1 -18.89 -25.15 -43.44
C ARG A 1 -19.93 -25.38 -44.53
N GLU A 2 -20.04 -26.56 -45.15
CA GLU A 2 -21.13 -26.81 -46.10
C GLU A 2 -22.39 -27.33 -45.40
N LEU A 3 -23.52 -26.68 -45.65
CA LEU A 3 -24.86 -27.16 -45.32
C LEU A 3 -25.64 -27.27 -46.64
N ALA A 4 -26.17 -28.45 -46.95
CA ALA A 4 -27.02 -28.69 -48.12
C ALA A 4 -26.43 -28.22 -49.48
N GLY A 5 -25.13 -28.40 -49.71
CA GLY A 5 -24.46 -28.01 -50.95
C GLY A 5 -24.19 -26.50 -51.09
N MET A 6 -24.26 -25.75 -49.99
CA MET A 6 -23.88 -24.34 -49.93
C MET A 6 -22.68 -24.15 -49.00
N THR A 7 -21.62 -23.52 -49.50
CA THR A 7 -20.44 -23.09 -48.74
C THR A 7 -20.78 -21.93 -47.83
N VAL A 8 -20.78 -22.17 -46.51
CA VAL A 8 -20.85 -21.11 -45.49
C VAL A 8 -19.44 -20.58 -45.27
N ASP A 9 -19.16 -19.41 -45.83
CA ASP A 9 -18.02 -18.58 -45.43
C ASP A 9 -18.45 -17.65 -44.30
N TYR A 10 -17.67 -17.62 -43.22
CA TYR A 10 -17.86 -16.63 -42.16
C TYR A 10 -17.42 -15.27 -42.72
N LEU A 11 -18.40 -14.40 -42.98
CA LEU A 11 -18.11 -12.99 -43.22
C LEU A 11 -17.50 -12.42 -41.94
N VAL A 12 -16.24 -11.99 -42.02
CA VAL A 12 -15.60 -11.18 -40.99
C VAL A 12 -16.51 -9.98 -40.77
N ASN A 13 -17.15 -9.93 -39.61
CA ASN A 13 -18.02 -8.82 -39.24
C ASN A 13 -17.12 -7.60 -39.07
N ASP A 14 -17.09 -6.75 -40.09
CA ASP A 14 -16.40 -5.47 -40.10
C ASP A 14 -17.24 -4.50 -39.23
N ALA A 15 -17.28 -4.77 -37.92
CA ALA A 15 -18.04 -4.02 -36.92
C ALA A 15 -17.37 -2.67 -36.69
N ARG A 16 -17.47 -1.78 -37.68
CA ARG A 16 -16.87 -0.42 -37.66
C ARG A 16 -17.64 0.58 -36.79
N ALA A 17 -18.64 0.14 -36.02
CA ALA A 17 -19.38 0.99 -35.10
C ALA A 17 -19.83 0.18 -33.89
N THR A 18 -19.20 0.43 -32.73
CA THR A 18 -19.65 -0.12 -31.46
C THR A 18 -20.94 0.57 -31.02
N LYS A 19 -21.99 -0.23 -30.78
CA LYS A 19 -23.27 0.27 -30.21
C LYS A 19 -23.19 0.45 -28.68
N PHE A 20 -22.17 -0.14 -28.07
CA PHE A 20 -21.91 -0.17 -26.64
C PHE A 20 -20.42 0.08 -26.39
N ASP A 21 -20.06 0.61 -25.22
CA ASP A 21 -18.66 0.92 -24.89
C ASP A 21 -17.76 -0.32 -24.94
N LEU A 22 -18.30 -1.46 -24.52
CA LEU A 22 -17.68 -2.79 -24.58
C LEU A 22 -18.76 -3.85 -24.81
N ASN A 23 -18.49 -4.80 -25.70
CA ASN A 23 -19.36 -5.93 -26.00
C ASN A 23 -18.52 -7.22 -26.06
N LEU A 24 -18.95 -8.26 -25.34
CA LEU A 24 -18.36 -9.60 -25.40
C LEU A 24 -19.36 -10.55 -26.05
N GLU A 25 -19.00 -11.08 -27.21
CA GLU A 25 -19.77 -12.10 -27.91
C GLU A 25 -19.13 -13.47 -27.68
N VAL A 26 -19.93 -14.42 -27.19
CA VAL A 26 -19.49 -15.80 -26.95
C VAL A 26 -20.27 -16.72 -27.89
N THR A 27 -19.56 -17.47 -28.73
CA THR A 27 -20.12 -18.42 -29.68
C THR A 27 -19.56 -19.80 -29.42
N GLU A 28 -20.42 -20.82 -29.37
CA GLU A 28 -19.97 -22.20 -29.33
C GLU A 28 -19.59 -22.67 -30.74
N LEU A 29 -18.35 -23.14 -30.90
CA LEU A 29 -17.84 -23.71 -32.14
C LEU A 29 -17.08 -24.99 -31.81
N ASP A 30 -17.58 -26.13 -32.26
CA ASP A 30 -16.90 -27.44 -32.14
C ASP A 30 -16.45 -27.78 -30.70
N HIS A 31 -17.37 -27.68 -29.75
CA HIS A 31 -17.12 -27.91 -28.32
C HIS A 31 -16.08 -26.96 -27.71
N ARG A 32 -15.85 -25.80 -28.34
CA ARG A 32 -15.04 -24.70 -27.82
C ARG A 32 -15.88 -23.43 -27.77
N LEU A 33 -15.55 -22.56 -26.83
CA LEU A 33 -16.13 -21.21 -26.77
C LEU A 33 -15.20 -20.26 -27.52
N GLY A 34 -15.67 -19.73 -28.66
CA GLY A 34 -15.07 -18.59 -29.33
C GLY A 34 -15.56 -17.31 -28.69
N CYS A 35 -14.65 -16.42 -28.32
CA CYS A 35 -14.97 -15.17 -27.62
C CYS A 35 -14.43 -13.98 -28.42
N CYS A 36 -15.28 -12.98 -28.68
CA CYS A 36 -14.92 -11.77 -29.41
C CYS A 36 -15.26 -10.54 -28.56
N LEU A 37 -14.25 -9.70 -28.28
CA LEU A 37 -14.41 -8.42 -27.59
C LEU A 37 -14.40 -7.29 -28.61
N THR A 38 -15.52 -6.56 -28.69
CA THR A 38 -15.63 -5.33 -29.49
C THR A 38 -15.73 -4.14 -28.54
N TYR A 39 -14.93 -3.10 -28.74
CA TYR A 39 -14.81 -1.99 -27.80
C TYR A 39 -14.68 -0.64 -28.51
N SER A 40 -15.06 0.43 -27.82
CA SER A 40 -14.84 1.81 -28.28
C SER A 40 -13.38 2.21 -28.08
N THR A 41 -12.68 2.57 -29.16
CA THR A 41 -11.29 3.05 -29.12
C THR A 41 -11.13 4.41 -28.45
N ASP A 42 -12.23 5.16 -28.29
CA ASP A 42 -12.24 6.43 -27.57
C ASP A 42 -12.13 6.22 -26.04
N LEU A 43 -12.47 5.03 -25.55
CA LEU A 43 -12.50 4.69 -24.12
C LEU A 43 -11.45 3.64 -23.72
N PHE A 44 -11.09 2.74 -24.64
CA PHE A 44 -10.18 1.64 -24.38
C PHE A 44 -9.12 1.52 -25.47
N ASP A 45 -7.90 1.24 -25.03
CA ASP A 45 -6.78 0.86 -25.84
C ASP A 45 -6.62 -0.68 -25.90
N GLU A 46 -5.97 -1.16 -26.95
CA GLU A 46 -5.77 -2.59 -27.19
C GLU A 46 -5.10 -3.32 -26.01
N PRO A 47 -4.01 -2.79 -25.37
CA PRO A 47 -3.38 -3.47 -24.24
C PRO A 47 -4.35 -3.67 -23.06
N ARG A 48 -5.22 -2.70 -22.80
CA ARG A 48 -6.19 -2.76 -21.69
C ARG A 48 -7.29 -3.78 -21.94
N ILE A 49 -7.76 -3.90 -23.18
CA ILE A 49 -8.75 -4.92 -23.55
C ILE A 49 -8.13 -6.32 -23.50
N ALA A 50 -6.87 -6.47 -23.93
CA ALA A 50 -6.14 -7.73 -23.81
C ALA A 50 -6.01 -8.17 -22.34
N GLN A 51 -5.62 -7.26 -21.44
CA GLN A 51 -5.58 -7.53 -19.99
C GLN A 51 -6.96 -7.93 -19.44
N MET A 52 -8.02 -7.24 -19.85
CA MET A 52 -9.37 -7.56 -19.38
C MET A 52 -9.87 -8.92 -19.90
N ALA A 53 -9.43 -9.34 -21.10
CA ALA A 53 -9.69 -10.68 -21.63
C ALA A 53 -8.94 -11.76 -20.81
N GLU A 54 -7.70 -11.48 -20.42
CA GLU A 54 -6.91 -12.36 -19.54
C GLU A 54 -7.54 -12.49 -18.15
N HIS A 55 -8.04 -11.39 -17.57
CA HIS A 55 -8.78 -11.41 -16.31
C HIS A 55 -10.04 -12.25 -16.39
N TRP A 56 -10.79 -12.12 -17.49
CA TRP A 56 -11.98 -12.93 -17.73
C TRP A 56 -11.64 -14.43 -17.82
N LEU A 57 -10.55 -14.76 -18.52
CA LEU A 57 -10.06 -16.13 -18.62
C LEU A 57 -9.66 -16.69 -17.24
N ASN A 58 -8.97 -15.90 -16.42
CA ASN A 58 -8.55 -16.29 -15.07
C ASN A 58 -9.74 -16.60 -14.16
N LEU A 59 -10.79 -15.77 -14.21
CA LEU A 59 -12.04 -16.03 -13.49
C LEU A 59 -12.71 -17.33 -13.94
N LEU A 60 -12.78 -17.59 -15.25
CA LEU A 60 -13.35 -18.82 -15.78
C LEU A 60 -12.55 -20.05 -15.34
N GLN A 61 -11.22 -19.97 -15.36
CA GLN A 61 -10.36 -21.05 -14.90
C GLN A 61 -10.57 -21.34 -13.42
N ALA A 62 -10.66 -20.31 -12.57
CA ALA A 62 -10.94 -20.49 -11.14
C ALA A 62 -12.32 -21.14 -10.90
N LEU A 63 -13.35 -20.71 -11.63
CA LEU A 63 -14.69 -21.32 -11.57
C LEU A 63 -14.71 -22.81 -11.98
N LEU A 64 -13.85 -23.21 -12.92
CA LEU A 64 -13.73 -24.61 -13.34
C LEU A 64 -13.05 -25.49 -12.28
N VAL A 65 -12.19 -24.91 -11.44
CA VAL A 65 -11.49 -25.63 -10.36
C VAL A 65 -12.43 -25.88 -9.18
N ASP A 66 -13.14 -24.83 -8.72
CA ASP A 66 -14.14 -24.95 -7.64
C ASP A 66 -15.41 -24.14 -7.97
N PRO A 67 -16.43 -24.79 -8.54
CA PRO A 67 -17.70 -24.13 -8.87
C PRO A 67 -18.51 -23.66 -7.65
N GLN A 68 -18.18 -24.13 -6.45
CA GLN A 68 -18.86 -23.72 -5.20
C GLN A 68 -18.16 -22.53 -4.52
N GLN A 69 -17.01 -22.09 -5.05
CA GLN A 69 -16.30 -20.94 -4.53
C GLN A 69 -17.16 -19.67 -4.63
N ARG A 70 -17.07 -18.83 -3.60
CA ARG A 70 -17.79 -17.55 -3.59
C ARG A 70 -17.25 -16.63 -4.67
N LEU A 71 -18.13 -15.94 -5.38
CA LEU A 71 -17.74 -14.95 -6.41
C LEU A 71 -16.75 -13.90 -5.88
N SER A 72 -16.89 -13.49 -4.61
CA SER A 72 -16.00 -12.51 -3.96
C SER A 72 -14.58 -13.01 -3.71
N GLU A 73 -14.34 -14.32 -3.81
CA GLU A 73 -13.06 -14.96 -3.54
C GLU A 73 -12.34 -15.39 -4.82
N LEU A 74 -12.98 -15.24 -6.00
CA LEU A 74 -12.37 -15.60 -7.26
C LEU A 74 -11.25 -14.61 -7.64
N PRO A 75 -10.09 -15.10 -8.08
CA PRO A 75 -8.99 -14.24 -8.50
C PRO A 75 -9.32 -13.60 -9.85
N LEU A 76 -9.41 -12.26 -9.87
CA LEU A 76 -9.49 -11.51 -11.12
C LEU A 76 -8.12 -11.44 -11.79
N LEU A 77 -7.10 -11.05 -11.01
CA LEU A 77 -5.72 -10.88 -11.47
C LEU A 77 -4.98 -12.21 -11.46
N GLN A 78 -4.06 -12.39 -12.40
CA GLN A 78 -3.10 -13.48 -12.36
C GLN A 78 -2.08 -13.23 -11.24
N ASP A 79 -1.44 -14.28 -10.74
CA ASP A 79 -0.44 -14.16 -9.65
C ASP A 79 0.72 -13.23 -10.03
N ALA A 80 1.16 -13.25 -11.29
CA ALA A 80 2.23 -12.38 -11.78
C ALA A 80 1.83 -10.90 -11.73
N GLU A 81 0.66 -10.55 -12.26
CA GLU A 81 0.13 -9.18 -12.25
C GLU A 81 -0.15 -8.68 -10.82
N ARG A 82 -0.68 -9.56 -9.96
CA ARG A 82 -0.85 -9.26 -8.54
C ARG A 82 0.48 -8.92 -7.89
N GLN A 83 1.54 -9.69 -8.19
CA GLN A 83 2.86 -9.44 -7.64
C GLN A 83 3.45 -8.13 -8.16
N GLU A 84 3.35 -7.84 -9.45
CA GLU A 84 3.78 -6.57 -10.04
C GLU A 84 3.09 -5.36 -9.39
N LEU A 85 1.79 -5.46 -9.13
CA LEU A 85 1.06 -4.41 -8.40
C LEU A 85 1.59 -4.24 -6.99
N LEU A 86 1.81 -5.33 -6.25
CA LEU A 86 2.37 -5.27 -4.90
C LEU A 86 3.76 -4.62 -4.89
N ASP A 87 4.59 -4.96 -5.86
CA ASP A 87 5.94 -4.39 -6.02
C ASP A 87 5.88 -2.90 -6.39
N SER A 88 4.91 -2.50 -7.23
CA SER A 88 4.72 -1.10 -7.66
C SER A 88 4.34 -0.15 -6.51
N LEU A 89 3.75 -0.68 -5.43
CA LEU A 89 3.36 0.10 -4.26
C LEU A 89 4.57 0.54 -3.41
N GLY A 90 5.78 0.07 -3.74
CA GLY A 90 7.00 0.48 -3.04
C GLY A 90 7.03 0.04 -1.57
N VAL A 91 6.25 -0.98 -1.22
CA VAL A 91 6.29 -1.56 0.13
C VAL A 91 7.54 -2.43 0.21
N GLU A 92 8.62 -1.88 0.78
CA GLU A 92 9.80 -2.70 1.07
C GLU A 92 9.40 -3.86 1.99
N ALA A 93 9.52 -5.09 1.49
CA ALA A 93 9.31 -6.29 2.25
C ALA A 93 10.35 -6.32 3.39
N GLY A 94 9.90 -6.00 4.60
CA GLY A 94 10.78 -5.91 5.78
C GLY A 94 11.11 -4.49 6.23
N GLY A 95 10.38 -3.46 5.78
CA GLY A 95 10.41 -2.13 6.40
C GLY A 95 10.35 -2.30 7.92
N GLN A 96 11.46 -1.94 8.59
CA GLN A 96 11.68 -2.22 10.01
C GLN A 96 10.45 -1.80 10.80
N ARG A 97 9.72 -2.78 11.33
CA ARG A 97 8.77 -2.49 12.39
C ARG A 97 9.60 -1.91 13.52
N LEU A 98 9.41 -0.64 13.80
CA LEU A 98 10.00 -0.01 14.97
C LEU A 98 9.33 -0.66 16.19
N ASP A 99 9.84 -1.82 16.60
CA ASP A 99 9.39 -2.55 17.79
C ASP A 99 9.75 -1.81 19.09
N HIS A 100 10.45 -0.68 18.95
CA HIS A 100 10.88 0.18 20.03
C HIS A 100 10.38 1.61 19.85
N CYS A 101 9.95 2.22 20.95
CA CYS A 101 9.63 3.62 20.98
C CYS A 101 10.89 4.48 20.73
N ILE A 102 10.73 5.59 20.01
CA ILE A 102 11.82 6.54 19.70
C ILE A 102 12.58 6.97 20.97
N HIS A 103 11.88 7.21 22.08
CA HIS A 103 12.50 7.63 23.34
C HIS A 103 13.38 6.56 24.00
N SER A 104 13.13 5.28 23.68
CA SER A 104 13.91 4.12 24.11
C SER A 104 15.18 3.99 23.27
N LEU A 105 15.05 4.06 21.95
CA LEU A 105 16.21 4.09 21.03
C LEU A 105 17.14 5.26 21.34
N PHE A 106 16.58 6.43 21.67
CA PHE A 106 17.36 7.59 22.10
C PHE A 106 18.10 7.34 23.42
N ALA A 107 17.46 6.70 24.40
CA ALA A 107 18.10 6.38 25.67
C ALA A 107 19.25 5.37 25.51
N GLU A 108 19.10 4.41 24.60
CA GLU A 108 20.15 3.47 24.24
C GLU A 108 21.34 4.19 23.61
N GLN A 109 21.09 5.05 22.62
CA GLN A 109 22.12 5.85 21.99
C GLN A 109 22.86 6.74 23.01
N ALA A 110 22.14 7.31 23.98
CA ALA A 110 22.74 8.10 25.06
C ALA A 110 23.63 7.30 26.01
N ARG A 111 23.38 5.99 26.15
CA ARG A 111 24.27 5.08 26.88
C ARG A 111 25.50 4.71 26.05
N LEU A 112 25.34 4.49 24.74
CA LEU A 112 26.42 4.07 23.84
C LEU A 112 27.40 5.21 23.50
N ARG A 113 26.88 6.43 23.32
CA ARG A 113 27.66 7.60 22.89
C ARG A 113 27.34 8.83 23.75
N PRO A 114 27.60 8.78 25.07
CA PRO A 114 27.14 9.81 26.00
C PRO A 114 27.67 11.21 25.69
N GLN A 115 28.94 11.31 25.25
CA GLN A 115 29.61 12.59 24.97
C GLN A 115 29.46 13.07 23.52
N ALA A 116 28.81 12.30 22.65
CA ALA A 116 28.59 12.74 21.27
C ALA A 116 27.56 13.88 21.24
N ALA A 117 27.75 14.83 20.33
CA ALA A 117 26.79 15.90 20.10
C ALA A 117 25.45 15.33 19.62
N ALA A 118 24.35 15.66 20.31
CA ALA A 118 23.00 15.20 19.97
C ALA A 118 22.13 16.30 19.38
N LEU A 119 22.29 17.54 19.87
CA LEU A 119 21.47 18.67 19.46
C LEU A 119 22.27 19.97 19.54
N THR A 120 22.28 20.73 18.45
CA THR A 120 22.90 22.05 18.38
C THR A 120 21.87 23.10 17.99
N PHE A 121 21.84 24.21 18.70
CA PHE A 121 20.98 25.35 18.39
C PHE A 121 21.67 26.65 18.81
N ALA A 122 21.70 27.64 17.90
CA ALA A 122 22.27 28.97 18.16
C ALA A 122 23.70 28.97 18.77
N GLY A 123 24.55 28.01 18.39
CA GLY A 123 25.93 27.89 18.89
C GLY A 123 26.08 27.08 20.19
N GLU A 124 24.98 26.75 20.86
CA GLU A 124 24.98 25.83 22.00
C GLU A 124 24.77 24.40 21.53
N THR A 125 25.47 23.45 22.16
CA THR A 125 25.36 22.02 21.84
C THR A 125 25.14 21.21 23.11
N LEU A 126 24.14 20.33 23.07
CA LEU A 126 23.92 19.29 24.09
C LEU A 126 24.44 17.96 23.58
N SER A 127 25.19 17.28 24.44
CA SER A 127 25.53 15.87 24.27
C SER A 127 24.30 14.98 24.46
N TYR A 128 24.38 13.73 23.99
CA TYR A 128 23.31 12.76 24.22
C TYR A 128 23.02 12.55 25.70
N ALA A 129 24.05 12.51 26.55
CA ALA A 129 23.88 12.34 27.99
C ALA A 129 23.13 13.53 28.63
N GLU A 130 23.49 14.76 28.26
CA GLU A 130 22.85 15.98 28.77
C GLU A 130 21.39 16.08 28.32
N LEU A 131 21.14 15.87 27.03
CA LEU A 131 19.78 15.92 26.48
C LEU A 131 18.88 14.84 27.11
N ASN A 132 19.36 13.60 27.20
CA ASN A 132 18.61 12.51 27.85
C ASN A 132 18.38 12.79 29.34
N GLY A 133 19.39 13.33 30.04
CA GLY A 133 19.29 13.69 31.46
C GLY A 133 18.22 14.75 31.72
N ARG A 134 18.25 15.86 30.97
CA ARG A 134 17.23 16.93 31.06
C ARG A 134 15.82 16.40 30.74
N ALA A 135 15.70 15.58 29.69
CA ALA A 135 14.42 14.98 29.31
C ALA A 135 13.89 14.00 30.37
N ASN A 136 14.75 13.20 31.00
CA ASN A 136 14.36 12.28 32.07
C ASN A 136 13.85 13.02 33.32
N GLN A 137 14.50 14.12 33.69
CA GLN A 137 14.08 14.96 34.82
C GLN A 137 12.69 15.57 34.55
N LEU A 138 12.50 16.15 33.37
CA LEU A 138 11.21 16.71 32.98
C LEU A 138 10.13 15.63 32.87
N ALA A 139 10.44 14.46 32.32
CA ALA A 139 9.50 13.33 32.27
C ALA A 139 9.06 12.88 33.67
N GLY A 140 9.98 12.87 34.65
CA GLY A 140 9.66 12.62 36.05
C GLY A 140 8.65 13.63 36.60
N MET A 141 8.87 14.92 36.37
CA MET A 141 7.95 15.98 36.78
C MET A 141 6.58 15.91 36.08
N LEU A 142 6.54 15.52 34.81
CA LEU A 142 5.30 15.35 34.06
C LEU A 142 4.50 14.17 34.62
N ARG A 143 5.14 13.04 34.91
CA ARG A 143 4.48 11.88 35.56
C ARG A 143 3.91 12.23 36.93
N GLN A 144 4.64 13.00 37.73
CA GLN A 144 4.14 13.50 39.01
C GLN A 144 2.90 14.41 38.86
N ARG A 145 2.74 15.06 37.71
CA ARG A 145 1.55 15.86 37.35
C ARG A 145 0.46 15.05 36.63
N GLY A 146 0.57 13.73 36.58
CA GLY A 146 -0.44 12.83 36.02
C GLY A 146 -0.29 12.56 34.51
N VAL A 147 0.82 12.95 33.89
CA VAL A 147 1.09 12.55 32.49
C VAL A 147 1.43 11.07 32.44
N GLY A 148 0.71 10.34 31.60
CA GLY A 148 0.88 8.92 31.33
C GLY A 148 0.31 8.54 29.96
N PRO A 149 0.13 7.24 29.68
CA PRO A 149 -0.45 6.76 28.43
C PRO A 149 -1.74 7.49 28.05
N GLN A 150 -1.85 7.91 26.78
CA GLN A 150 -3.03 8.59 26.22
C GLN A 150 -3.32 9.98 26.81
N VAL A 151 -2.42 10.54 27.63
CA VAL A 151 -2.54 11.90 28.15
C VAL A 151 -1.89 12.87 27.17
N ARG A 152 -2.70 13.79 26.63
CA ARG A 152 -2.25 14.84 25.70
C ARG A 152 -1.55 15.97 26.44
N VAL A 153 -0.36 16.34 26.00
CA VAL A 153 0.42 17.46 26.55
C VAL A 153 0.69 18.48 25.44
N GLY A 154 0.27 19.73 25.65
CA GLY A 154 0.58 20.83 24.73
C GLY A 154 2.01 21.33 24.91
N LEU A 155 2.72 21.57 23.81
CA LEU A 155 4.06 22.15 23.81
C LEU A 155 4.02 23.53 23.14
N ALA A 156 4.12 24.59 23.96
CA ALA A 156 4.09 25.98 23.50
C ALA A 156 5.45 26.66 23.79
N LEU A 157 6.46 26.31 22.99
CA LEU A 157 7.80 26.87 23.07
C LEU A 157 8.26 27.29 21.67
N PRO A 158 9.01 28.41 21.53
CA PRO A 158 9.70 28.70 20.29
C PRO A 158 10.78 27.63 20.01
N ARG A 159 11.30 27.60 18.79
CA ARG A 159 12.40 26.69 18.43
C ARG A 159 13.61 26.96 19.33
N SER A 160 13.97 25.98 20.15
CA SER A 160 15.08 26.04 21.10
C SER A 160 15.54 24.63 21.49
N LEU A 161 16.63 24.53 22.26
CA LEU A 161 17.04 23.26 22.90
C LEU A 161 15.91 22.71 23.80
N ASP A 162 15.25 23.58 24.55
CA ASP A 162 14.19 23.20 25.51
C ASP A 162 12.95 22.63 24.82
N MET A 163 12.65 23.06 23.59
CA MET A 163 11.57 22.48 22.79
C MET A 163 11.80 20.97 22.55
N VAL A 164 13.02 20.59 22.19
CA VAL A 164 13.37 19.19 21.95
C VAL A 164 13.43 18.39 23.25
N VAL A 165 13.95 19.01 24.33
CA VAL A 165 13.89 18.43 25.69
C VAL A 165 12.43 18.14 26.08
N GLY A 166 11.52 19.08 25.81
CA GLY A 166 10.09 18.96 26.07
C GLY A 166 9.43 17.82 25.30
N LEU A 167 9.66 17.74 23.99
CA LEU A 167 9.16 16.64 23.14
C LEU A 167 9.62 15.27 23.66
N LEU A 168 10.93 15.13 23.93
CA LEU A 168 11.49 13.87 24.40
C LEU A 168 10.97 13.51 25.80
N ALA A 169 10.79 14.49 26.68
CA ALA A 169 10.25 14.30 28.02
C ALA A 169 8.78 13.84 28.00
N ILE A 170 7.95 14.40 27.12
CA ILE A 170 6.55 14.01 26.93
C ILE A 170 6.47 12.55 26.51
N LEU A 171 7.26 12.14 25.50
CA LEU A 171 7.34 10.76 25.05
C LEU A 171 7.81 9.80 26.17
N LYS A 172 8.81 10.21 26.96
CA LYS A 172 9.33 9.43 28.10
C LYS A 172 8.36 9.34 29.28
N ALA A 173 7.48 10.33 29.43
CA ALA A 173 6.40 10.28 30.42
C ALA A 173 5.27 9.32 29.98
N GLY A 174 5.23 8.93 28.70
CA GLY A 174 4.18 8.12 28.10
C GLY A 174 3.01 8.95 27.56
N GLY A 175 3.13 10.28 27.55
CA GLY A 175 2.11 11.15 26.97
C GLY A 175 2.28 11.25 25.46
N ALA A 176 1.26 10.84 24.72
CA ALA A 176 0.97 11.11 23.31
C ALA A 176 -0.29 10.33 22.93
#